data_AF-A0A520QZX4-F1
#
_entry.id   AF-A0A520QZX4-F1
#
_cell.length_a   1.000
_cell.length_b   1.000
_cell.length_c   1.000
_cell.angle_alpha   90.00
_cell.angle_beta   90.00
_cell.angle_gamma   90.00
#
_symmetry.space_group_name_H-M   'P 1'
#
loop_
_entity.id
_entity.type
_entity.pdbx_description
1 polymer ?
#
loop_
_entity_poly.entity_id
_entity_poly.type
_entity_poly.pdbx_seq_one_letter_code
_entity_poly.pdbx_strand_id
1 'polypeptide(L)'
;MKRNLLFILVLYIFFCTEVFATQKKNIISNLSKIKNITFDFEQTIDEEKEKGKCVIKYPKLINCSYEGIKGKKMISNGNSLVIKITNSDISYIYPLESTPLNYILDKNYIISEIKKLEPKFIEDKYIYFTMLNENQKLNIFFDNKDFHIIGWQTEDIYQNLVITFISKIKINQKIDDNLFKLPKLN
;
A
#
# COMPACT_ATOMS: atom_id res chain seq x y z
N MET A 1 20.19 -50.91 -32.08
CA MET A 1 20.52 -50.63 -30.66
C MET A 1 19.90 -49.31 -30.26
N LYS A 2 18.84 -49.39 -29.44
CA LYS A 2 18.18 -48.24 -28.80
C LYS A 2 19.19 -47.58 -27.86
N ARG A 3 19.43 -46.27 -27.99
CA ARG A 3 20.05 -45.49 -26.91
C ARG A 3 19.21 -44.26 -26.66
N ASN A 4 18.39 -44.39 -25.62
CA ASN A 4 17.58 -43.37 -24.98
C ASN A 4 18.43 -42.13 -24.73
N LEU A 5 18.29 -41.10 -25.57
CA LEU A 5 18.92 -39.79 -25.38
C LEU A 5 17.84 -38.70 -25.29
N LEU A 6 16.73 -39.02 -24.62
CA LEU A 6 15.58 -38.10 -24.50
C LEU A 6 14.96 -38.22 -23.12
N PHE A 7 15.74 -37.98 -22.05
CA PHE A 7 15.22 -37.97 -20.68
C PHE A 7 15.95 -37.02 -19.71
N ILE A 8 16.64 -35.99 -20.23
CA ILE A 8 17.30 -34.97 -19.39
C ILE A 8 16.96 -33.57 -19.90
N LEU A 9 15.67 -33.24 -20.00
CA LEU A 9 15.24 -31.86 -20.22
C LEU A 9 13.82 -31.57 -19.67
N VAL A 10 13.43 -32.20 -18.56
CA VAL A 10 12.11 -31.97 -17.92
C VAL A 10 12.23 -31.54 -16.44
N LEU A 11 13.43 -31.56 -15.85
CA LEU A 11 13.60 -31.26 -14.42
C LEU A 11 13.77 -29.77 -14.06
N TYR A 12 13.83 -28.85 -15.02
CA TYR A 12 14.14 -27.44 -14.74
C TYR A 12 12.92 -26.51 -14.65
N ILE A 13 11.70 -27.00 -14.85
CA ILE A 13 10.48 -26.17 -14.88
C ILE A 13 9.78 -26.10 -13.50
N PHE A 14 10.18 -26.93 -12.52
CA PHE A 14 9.53 -26.95 -11.19
C PHE A 14 10.07 -25.94 -10.17
N PHE A 15 11.21 -25.28 -10.40
CA PHE A 15 11.80 -24.40 -9.39
C PHE A 15 11.18 -22.99 -9.33
N CYS A 16 10.55 -22.50 -10.41
CA CYS A 16 9.99 -21.15 -10.42
C CYS A 16 8.74 -21.00 -9.55
N THR A 17 7.91 -22.05 -9.42
CA THR A 17 6.67 -22.00 -8.65
C THR A 17 6.92 -21.95 -7.14
N GLU A 18 7.98 -22.62 -6.66
CA GLU A 18 8.35 -22.63 -5.24
C GLU A 18 8.85 -21.26 -4.75
N VAL A 19 9.60 -20.54 -5.60
CA VAL A 19 10.13 -19.20 -5.28
C VAL A 19 9.00 -18.19 -5.10
N PHE A 20 8.03 -18.16 -6.03
CA PHE A 20 6.89 -17.25 -5.94
C PHE A 20 5.98 -17.56 -4.74
N ALA A 21 5.74 -18.84 -4.46
CA ALA A 21 4.98 -19.25 -3.28
C ALA A 21 5.66 -18.78 -1.97
N THR A 22 6.99 -18.85 -1.93
CA THR A 22 7.79 -18.40 -0.77
C THR A 22 7.72 -16.89 -0.57
N GLN A 23 7.84 -16.10 -1.65
CA GLN A 23 7.73 -14.64 -1.59
C GLN A 23 6.33 -14.18 -1.11
N LYS A 24 5.25 -14.74 -1.68
CA LYS A 24 3.87 -14.45 -1.22
C LYS A 24 3.72 -14.76 0.27
N LYS A 25 4.22 -15.91 0.72
CA LYS A 25 4.15 -16.33 2.14
C LYS A 25 4.89 -15.35 3.05
N ASN A 26 6.06 -14.86 2.64
CA ASN A 26 6.84 -13.88 3.41
C ASN A 26 6.11 -12.53 3.51
N ILE A 27 5.56 -12.02 2.41
CA ILE A 27 4.76 -10.79 2.40
C ILE A 27 3.54 -10.93 3.32
N ILE A 28 2.78 -12.02 3.19
CA ILE A 28 1.59 -12.27 4.04
C ILE A 28 1.99 -12.38 5.52
N SER A 29 3.07 -13.11 5.82
CA SER A 29 3.59 -13.25 7.18
C SER A 29 3.98 -11.90 7.76
N ASN A 30 4.65 -11.04 6.98
CA ASN A 30 5.04 -9.70 7.41
C ASN A 30 3.83 -8.81 7.69
N LEU A 31 2.94 -8.64 6.70
CA LEU A 31 1.70 -7.85 6.83
C LEU A 31 0.86 -8.30 8.03
N SER A 32 0.73 -9.60 8.28
CA SER A 32 -0.10 -10.13 9.36
C SER A 32 0.37 -9.64 10.75
N LYS A 33 1.68 -9.52 10.96
CA LYS A 33 2.32 -9.12 12.22
C LYS A 33 2.31 -7.62 12.46
N ILE A 34 2.08 -6.83 11.42
CA ILE A 34 2.06 -5.37 11.49
C ILE A 34 0.70 -4.88 12.02
N LYS A 35 0.72 -4.16 13.14
CA LYS A 35 -0.43 -3.49 13.75
C LYS A 35 -0.49 -2.01 13.35
N ASN A 36 0.66 -1.37 13.24
CA ASN A 36 0.78 0.01 12.77
C ASN A 36 2.11 0.22 12.05
N ILE A 37 2.15 1.21 11.18
CA ILE A 37 3.36 1.69 10.51
C ILE A 37 3.41 3.22 10.56
N THR A 38 4.59 3.77 10.82
CA THR A 38 4.90 5.20 10.70
C THR A 38 5.94 5.37 9.61
N PHE A 39 5.78 6.36 8.75
CA PHE A 39 6.66 6.53 7.61
C PHE A 39 6.65 7.95 7.05
N ASP A 40 7.68 8.27 6.27
CA ASP A 40 7.72 9.44 5.39
C ASP A 40 7.18 9.01 4.00
N PHE A 41 6.47 9.90 3.30
CA PHE A 41 5.97 9.62 1.95
C PHE A 41 6.36 10.72 0.95
N GLU A 42 6.50 10.32 -0.31
CA GLU A 42 6.44 11.19 -1.49
C GLU A 42 5.29 10.69 -2.37
N GLN A 43 4.38 11.58 -2.72
CA GLN A 43 3.24 11.30 -3.58
C GLN A 43 3.35 12.17 -4.83
N THR A 44 3.14 11.55 -5.98
CA THR A 44 3.07 12.24 -7.27
C THR A 44 1.68 12.07 -7.83
N ILE A 45 1.06 13.18 -8.22
CA ILE A 45 -0.19 13.24 -8.98
C ILE A 45 0.14 14.04 -10.24
N ASP A 46 0.19 13.37 -11.38
CA ASP A 46 0.74 13.91 -12.63
C ASP A 46 2.15 14.51 -12.46
N GLU A 47 2.30 15.84 -12.56
CA GLU A 47 3.58 16.55 -12.35
C GLU A 47 3.73 17.11 -10.93
N GLU A 48 2.64 17.13 -10.15
CA GLU A 48 2.66 17.67 -8.80
C GLU A 48 3.22 16.65 -7.80
N LYS A 49 4.11 17.13 -6.94
CA LYS A 49 4.73 16.33 -5.89
C LYS A 49 4.38 16.85 -4.52
N GLU A 50 3.88 15.96 -3.69
CA GLU A 50 3.62 16.19 -2.28
C GLU A 50 4.46 15.25 -1.43
N LYS A 51 4.81 15.69 -0.22
CA LYS A 51 5.55 14.87 0.72
C LYS A 51 5.07 15.11 2.13
N GLY A 52 5.37 14.18 3.01
CA GLY A 52 4.98 14.32 4.40
C GLY A 52 5.24 13.08 5.22
N LYS A 53 4.51 12.98 6.32
CA LYS A 53 4.61 11.86 7.26
C LYS A 53 3.25 11.30 7.56
N CYS A 54 3.16 9.99 7.65
CA CYS A 54 1.93 9.30 7.97
C CYS A 54 2.12 8.28 9.09
N VAL A 55 1.01 8.02 9.79
CA VAL A 55 0.83 6.87 10.66
C VAL A 55 -0.38 6.11 10.15
N ILE A 56 -0.22 4.83 9.85
CA ILE A 56 -1.33 3.90 9.61
C ILE A 56 -1.46 3.00 10.84
N LYS A 57 -2.67 2.85 11.36
CA LYS A 57 -3.01 1.82 12.35
C LYS A 57 -4.11 0.94 11.76
N TYR A 58 -3.79 -0.35 11.59
CA TYR A 58 -4.75 -1.27 10.98
C TYR A 58 -5.86 -1.65 11.98
N PRO A 59 -7.11 -1.83 11.50
CA PRO A 59 -7.57 -1.56 10.12
C PRO A 59 -7.98 -0.10 9.91
N LYS A 60 -7.80 0.42 8.69
CA LYS A 60 -8.47 1.62 8.14
C LYS A 60 -8.20 2.97 8.82
N LEU A 61 -7.34 3.05 9.83
CA LEU A 61 -6.94 4.31 10.45
C LEU A 61 -5.68 4.86 9.78
N ILE A 62 -5.71 6.13 9.38
CA ILE A 62 -4.54 6.84 8.86
C ILE A 62 -4.54 8.28 9.37
N ASN A 63 -3.36 8.81 9.67
CA ASN A 63 -3.15 10.24 9.89
C ASN A 63 -1.88 10.64 9.13
N CYS A 64 -2.04 11.54 8.16
CA CYS A 64 -0.95 12.11 7.38
C CYS A 64 -0.87 13.61 7.60
N SER A 65 0.36 14.11 7.76
CA SER A 65 0.68 15.53 7.74
C SER A 65 1.56 15.82 6.53
N TYR A 66 1.08 16.69 5.64
CA TYR A 66 1.74 17.10 4.42
C TYR A 66 2.61 18.32 4.68
N GLU A 67 3.80 18.34 4.09
CA GLU A 67 4.70 19.49 4.07
C GLU A 67 4.20 20.54 3.06
N GLY A 68 4.55 21.81 3.26
CA GLY A 68 4.18 22.92 2.38
C GLY A 68 3.58 24.10 3.13
N ILE A 69 3.51 25.27 2.45
CA ILE A 69 3.17 26.56 3.08
C ILE A 69 1.76 26.58 3.70
N LYS A 70 0.78 26.00 3.01
CA LYS A 70 -0.61 25.96 3.52
C LYS A 70 -0.81 24.89 4.60
N GLY A 71 0.02 23.85 4.59
CA GLY A 71 -0.14 22.64 5.39
C GLY A 71 -1.43 21.88 5.05
N LYS A 72 -1.39 20.56 5.01
CA LYS A 72 -2.58 19.72 4.84
C LYS A 72 -2.51 18.55 5.80
N LYS A 73 -3.62 18.21 6.44
CA LYS A 73 -3.78 17.00 7.25
C LYS A 73 -4.84 16.12 6.64
N MET A 74 -4.54 14.83 6.52
CA MET A 74 -5.49 13.81 6.08
C MET A 74 -5.66 12.79 7.20
N ILE A 75 -6.89 12.61 7.69
CA ILE A 75 -7.18 11.74 8.84
C ILE A 75 -8.35 10.84 8.48
N SER A 76 -8.19 9.53 8.70
CA SER A 76 -9.30 8.59 8.71
C SER A 76 -9.51 7.97 10.08
N ASN A 77 -10.77 7.88 10.47
CA ASN A 77 -11.24 7.19 11.67
C ASN A 77 -11.75 5.76 11.37
N GLY A 78 -11.54 5.25 10.16
CA GLY A 78 -11.97 3.91 9.74
C GLY A 78 -13.26 3.89 8.92
N ASN A 79 -14.07 4.95 8.99
CA ASN A 79 -15.33 5.07 8.24
C ASN A 79 -15.33 6.30 7.33
N SER A 80 -14.69 7.39 7.74
CA SER A 80 -14.61 8.64 6.98
C SER A 80 -13.15 9.07 6.83
N LEU A 81 -12.88 9.81 5.77
CA LEU A 81 -11.61 10.46 5.48
C LEU A 81 -11.83 11.97 5.47
N VAL A 82 -11.08 12.70 6.30
CA VAL A 82 -11.10 14.15 6.35
C VAL A 82 -9.77 14.69 5.85
N ILE A 83 -9.82 15.60 4.88
CA ILE A 83 -8.69 16.39 4.41
C ILE A 83 -8.91 17.83 4.86
N LYS A 84 -8.09 18.33 5.77
CA LYS A 84 -8.14 19.70 6.29
C LYS A 84 -6.89 20.47 5.87
N ILE A 85 -7.08 21.68 5.37
CA ILE A 85 -5.99 22.62 5.15
C ILE A 85 -5.64 23.25 6.51
N THR A 86 -4.40 23.14 6.96
CA THR A 86 -4.03 23.46 8.36
C THR A 86 -4.27 24.93 8.69
N ASN A 87 -4.03 25.82 7.74
CA ASN A 87 -4.13 27.27 7.91
C ASN A 87 -5.46 27.86 7.38
N SER A 88 -6.50 27.04 7.23
CA SER A 88 -7.84 27.54 6.88
C SER A 88 -8.96 26.69 7.48
N ASP A 89 -10.19 27.20 7.41
CA ASP A 89 -11.39 26.46 7.82
C ASP A 89 -11.89 25.49 6.73
N ILE A 90 -11.12 25.33 5.64
CA ILE A 90 -11.49 24.45 4.53
C ILE A 90 -11.19 23.01 4.92
N SER A 91 -12.25 22.19 4.87
CA SER A 91 -12.16 20.75 5.06
C SER A 91 -13.05 20.01 4.05
N TYR A 92 -12.55 18.86 3.60
CA TYR A 92 -13.25 17.95 2.71
C TYR A 92 -13.46 16.63 3.45
N ILE A 93 -14.64 16.03 3.28
CA ILE A 93 -15.02 14.81 3.96
C ILE A 93 -15.49 13.83 2.91
N TYR A 94 -14.95 12.62 2.96
CA TYR A 94 -15.31 11.53 2.08
C TYR A 94 -15.65 10.29 2.93
N PRO A 95 -16.67 9.50 2.55
CA PRO A 95 -16.76 8.13 3.03
C PRO A 95 -15.46 7.40 2.70
N LEU A 96 -14.86 6.69 3.66
CA LEU A 96 -13.59 5.99 3.39
C LEU A 96 -13.79 4.94 2.30
N GLU A 97 -14.96 4.27 2.30
CA GLU A 97 -15.34 3.25 1.33
C GLU A 97 -15.30 3.71 -0.13
N SER A 98 -15.52 5.00 -0.38
CA SER A 98 -15.48 5.59 -1.73
C SER A 98 -14.08 6.05 -2.14
N THR A 99 -13.04 5.67 -1.40
CA THR A 99 -11.64 6.05 -1.67
C THR A 99 -10.75 4.81 -1.85
N PRO A 100 -9.66 4.90 -2.63
CA PRO A 100 -8.71 3.78 -2.73
C PRO A 100 -8.09 3.38 -1.38
N LEU A 101 -8.07 4.30 -0.42
CA LEU A 101 -7.59 4.04 0.95
C LEU A 101 -8.43 2.99 1.68
N ASN A 102 -9.69 2.77 1.30
CA ASN A 102 -10.51 1.67 1.83
C ASN A 102 -9.78 0.32 1.75
N TYR A 103 -9.09 0.09 0.63
CA TYR A 103 -8.40 -1.16 0.33
C TYR A 103 -6.95 -1.16 0.80
N ILE A 104 -6.23 -0.04 0.61
CA ILE A 104 -4.82 0.11 1.04
C ILE A 104 -4.69 -0.04 2.56
N LEU A 105 -5.68 0.45 3.31
CA LEU A 105 -5.68 0.42 4.78
C LEU A 105 -6.32 -0.84 5.36
N ASP A 106 -6.69 -1.82 4.53
CA ASP A 106 -7.22 -3.12 4.96
C ASP A 106 -6.22 -4.23 4.62
N LYS A 107 -5.38 -4.57 5.60
CA LYS A 107 -4.39 -5.66 5.41
C LYS A 107 -5.03 -7.02 5.16
N ASN A 108 -6.27 -7.26 5.64
CA ASN A 108 -6.93 -8.54 5.41
C ASN A 108 -7.38 -8.65 3.96
N TYR A 109 -7.90 -7.56 3.39
CA TYR A 109 -8.18 -7.45 1.96
C TYR A 109 -6.90 -7.70 1.14
N ILE A 110 -5.82 -6.97 1.43
CA ILE A 110 -4.52 -7.11 0.74
C ILE A 110 -4.00 -8.55 0.78
N ILE A 111 -4.00 -9.18 1.97
CA ILE A 111 -3.57 -10.58 2.14
C ILE A 111 -4.45 -11.53 1.33
N SER A 112 -5.77 -11.29 1.28
CA SER A 112 -6.70 -12.12 0.53
C SER A 112 -6.44 -12.06 -0.98
N GLU A 113 -6.04 -10.89 -1.48
CA GLU A 113 -5.72 -10.69 -2.90
C GLU A 113 -4.36 -11.29 -3.25
N ILE A 114 -3.33 -11.10 -2.42
CA ILE A 114 -1.99 -11.70 -2.63
C ILE A 114 -2.07 -13.23 -2.74
N LYS A 115 -2.99 -13.87 -2.01
CA LYS A 115 -3.19 -15.33 -2.10
C LYS A 115 -3.69 -15.79 -3.48
N LYS A 116 -4.44 -14.94 -4.19
CA LYS A 116 -5.08 -15.25 -5.47
C LYS A 116 -4.25 -14.79 -6.67
N LEU A 117 -3.54 -13.68 -6.52
CA LEU A 117 -2.86 -12.99 -7.62
C LEU A 117 -1.42 -13.46 -7.79
N GLU A 118 -0.94 -13.52 -9.03
CA GLU A 118 0.48 -13.76 -9.32
C GLU A 118 1.34 -12.51 -9.05
N PRO A 119 2.53 -12.66 -8.46
CA PRO A 119 3.41 -11.54 -8.18
C PRO A 119 4.07 -11.07 -9.48
N LYS A 120 4.29 -9.77 -9.59
CA LYS A 120 5.09 -9.16 -10.65
C LYS A 120 6.34 -8.54 -10.06
N PHE A 121 7.41 -8.43 -10.84
CA PHE A 121 8.72 -8.00 -10.37
C PHE A 121 9.21 -6.78 -11.14
N ILE A 122 9.93 -5.90 -10.45
CA ILE A 122 10.63 -4.75 -11.06
C ILE A 122 12.10 -4.86 -10.66
N GLU A 123 12.95 -5.12 -11.66
CA GLU A 123 14.42 -5.22 -11.53
C GLU A 123 14.89 -6.12 -10.37
N ASP A 124 14.12 -7.16 -10.02
CA ASP A 124 14.34 -8.01 -8.84
C ASP A 124 14.43 -7.27 -7.49
N LYS A 125 14.13 -5.97 -7.45
CA LYS A 125 14.14 -5.13 -6.24
C LYS A 125 12.76 -5.09 -5.59
N TYR A 126 11.71 -5.04 -6.41
CA TYR A 126 10.35 -4.85 -5.93
C TYR A 126 9.42 -5.95 -6.43
N ILE A 127 8.51 -6.36 -5.55
CA ILE A 127 7.39 -7.24 -5.86
C ILE A 127 6.13 -6.38 -5.86
N TYR A 128 5.26 -6.52 -6.86
CA TYR A 128 3.97 -5.83 -6.83
C TYR A 128 2.81 -6.71 -7.27
N PHE A 129 1.63 -6.35 -6.77
CA PHE A 129 0.36 -7.00 -7.08
C PHE A 129 -0.59 -5.96 -7.66
N THR A 130 -1.23 -6.30 -8.77
CA THR A 130 -2.29 -5.49 -9.38
C THR A 130 -3.64 -6.05 -8.94
N MET A 131 -4.37 -5.26 -8.16
CA MET A 131 -5.72 -5.55 -7.66
C MET A 131 -6.74 -4.73 -8.46
N LEU A 132 -7.90 -5.31 -8.74
CA LEU A 132 -9.00 -4.65 -9.46
C LEU A 132 -10.22 -4.62 -8.54
N ASN A 133 -10.69 -3.42 -8.18
CA ASN A 133 -11.91 -3.23 -7.40
C ASN A 133 -12.81 -2.21 -8.07
N GLU A 134 -14.06 -2.55 -8.34
CA GLU A 134 -15.12 -1.59 -8.70
C GLU A 134 -14.70 -0.54 -9.74
N ASN A 135 -13.93 -0.98 -10.75
CA ASN A 135 -13.34 -0.20 -11.86
C ASN A 135 -12.08 0.62 -11.55
N GLN A 136 -11.50 0.50 -10.37
CA GLN A 136 -10.21 1.10 -10.02
C GLN A 136 -9.10 0.05 -9.96
N LYS A 137 -7.95 0.41 -10.55
CA LYS A 137 -6.73 -0.38 -10.50
C LYS A 137 -5.86 0.09 -9.34
N LEU A 138 -5.52 -0.84 -8.45
CA LEU A 138 -4.61 -0.62 -7.34
C LEU A 138 -3.37 -1.49 -7.51
N ASN A 139 -2.19 -0.88 -7.63
CA ASN A 139 -0.94 -1.63 -7.49
C ASN A 139 -0.36 -1.40 -6.10
N ILE A 140 0.02 -2.47 -5.41
CA ILE A 140 0.73 -2.39 -4.12
C ILE A 140 2.13 -2.97 -4.31
N PHE A 141 3.13 -2.22 -3.85
CA PHE A 141 4.55 -2.55 -4.02
C PHE A 141 5.17 -2.95 -2.68
N PHE A 142 6.01 -3.97 -2.74
CA PHE A 142 6.76 -4.53 -1.63
C PHE A 142 8.25 -4.60 -1.96
N ASP A 143 9.09 -4.40 -0.96
CA ASP A 143 10.53 -4.64 -1.07
C ASP A 143 10.82 -6.15 -1.16
N ASN A 144 11.67 -6.58 -2.09
CA ASN A 144 11.98 -8.00 -2.28
C ASN A 144 12.97 -8.56 -1.24
N LYS A 145 13.58 -7.70 -0.40
CA LYS A 145 14.53 -8.11 0.64
C LYS A 145 13.86 -8.25 2.01
N ASP A 146 13.08 -7.27 2.44
CA ASP A 146 12.43 -7.27 3.76
C ASP A 146 10.91 -7.46 3.72
N PHE A 147 10.31 -7.47 2.52
CA PHE A 147 8.89 -7.69 2.29
C PHE A 147 7.97 -6.65 2.94
N HIS A 148 8.48 -5.47 3.31
CA HIS A 148 7.63 -4.36 3.74
C HIS A 148 6.94 -3.70 2.53
N ILE A 149 5.77 -3.11 2.77
CA ILE A 149 5.12 -2.24 1.80
C ILE A 149 6.01 -1.00 1.58
N ILE A 150 6.26 -0.67 0.32
CA ILE A 150 7.10 0.49 -0.06
C ILE A 150 6.31 1.56 -0.82
N GLY A 151 5.05 1.29 -1.12
CA GLY A 151 4.20 2.23 -1.82
C GLY A 151 3.01 1.58 -2.51
N TRP A 152 2.23 2.40 -3.17
CA TRP A 152 1.09 2.00 -3.98
C TRP A 152 0.88 2.98 -5.14
N GLN A 153 0.12 2.51 -6.12
CA GLN A 153 -0.33 3.31 -7.25
C GLN A 153 -1.84 3.12 -7.41
N THR A 154 -2.54 4.23 -7.63
CA THR A 154 -3.99 4.29 -7.88
C THR A 154 -4.27 5.25 -9.02
N GLU A 155 -5.53 5.31 -9.44
CA GLU A 155 -6.06 6.35 -10.32
C GLU A 155 -7.06 7.19 -9.51
N ASP A 156 -7.03 8.52 -9.66
CA ASP A 156 -8.03 9.39 -9.06
C ASP A 156 -9.33 9.42 -9.89
N ILE A 157 -10.32 10.21 -9.45
CA ILE A 157 -11.61 10.32 -10.13
C ILE A 157 -11.53 10.94 -11.55
N TYR A 158 -10.42 11.59 -11.87
CA TYR A 158 -10.12 12.18 -13.16
C TYR A 158 -9.20 11.29 -14.02
N GLN A 159 -8.91 10.06 -13.55
CA GLN A 159 -7.97 9.11 -14.16
C GLN A 159 -6.50 9.56 -14.10
N ASN A 160 -6.16 10.51 -13.24
CA ASN A 160 -4.79 10.90 -13.03
C ASN A 160 -4.07 9.80 -12.24
N LEU A 161 -2.83 9.53 -12.64
CA LEU A 161 -2.01 8.52 -12.01
C LEU A 161 -1.48 9.04 -10.67
N VAL A 162 -1.87 8.39 -9.58
CA VAL A 162 -1.39 8.73 -8.23
C VAL A 162 -0.41 7.67 -7.77
N ILE A 163 0.85 8.06 -7.60
CA ILE A 163 1.91 7.17 -7.11
C ILE A 163 2.32 7.64 -5.72
N THR A 164 2.29 6.76 -4.73
CA THR A 164 2.78 7.05 -3.39
C THR A 164 3.94 6.13 -3.05
N PHE A 165 5.11 6.71 -2.82
CA PHE A 165 6.29 6.04 -2.30
C PHE A 165 6.42 6.27 -0.79
N ILE A 166 6.84 5.22 -0.07
CA ILE A 166 6.99 5.23 1.37
C ILE A 166 8.44 4.93 1.76
N SER A 167 8.95 5.65 2.75
CA SER A 167 10.30 5.47 3.28
C SER A 167 10.36 5.63 4.81
N LYS A 168 11.52 5.32 5.40
CA LYS A 168 11.77 5.43 6.85
C LYS A 168 10.72 4.72 7.72
N ILE A 169 10.31 3.53 7.26
CA ILE A 169 9.24 2.74 7.89
C ILE A 169 9.65 2.33 9.30
N LYS A 170 8.75 2.59 10.26
CA LYS A 170 8.81 2.09 11.63
C LYS A 170 7.52 1.34 11.92
N ILE A 171 7.64 0.07 12.30
CA ILE A 171 6.49 -0.80 12.55
C ILE A 171 6.19 -0.94 14.05
N ASN A 172 4.93 -1.22 14.38
CA ASN A 172 4.48 -1.62 15.71
C ASN A 172 4.91 -0.69 16.85
N GLN A 173 4.95 0.62 16.56
CA GLN A 173 5.24 1.65 17.55
C GLN A 173 4.06 1.83 18.51
N LYS A 174 4.31 2.43 19.68
CA LYS A 174 3.24 2.89 20.56
C LYS A 174 2.62 4.16 19.95
N ILE A 175 1.35 4.06 19.57
CA ILE A 175 0.60 5.14 18.90
C ILE A 175 -0.53 5.61 19.81
N ASP A 176 -0.73 6.93 19.90
CA ASP A 176 -1.90 7.53 20.56
C ASP A 176 -3.12 7.45 19.63
N ASP A 177 -4.21 6.85 20.11
CA ASP A 177 -5.45 6.69 19.35
C ASP A 177 -6.16 8.02 19.07
N ASN A 178 -5.84 9.07 19.83
CA ASN A 178 -6.33 10.42 19.53
C ASN A 178 -5.85 10.95 18.18
N LEU A 179 -4.80 10.39 17.59
CA LEU A 179 -4.33 10.77 16.26
C LEU A 179 -5.37 10.53 15.17
N PHE A 180 -6.31 9.60 15.38
CA PHE A 180 -7.30 9.23 14.36
C PHE A 180 -8.68 9.87 14.60
N LYS A 181 -8.79 10.73 15.61
CA LYS A 181 -10.01 11.52 15.83
C LYS A 181 -10.13 12.58 14.75
N LEU A 182 -11.29 12.63 14.11
CA LEU A 182 -11.59 13.67 13.13
C LEU A 182 -11.63 15.04 13.81
N PRO A 183 -11.15 16.10 13.14
CA PRO A 183 -11.30 17.45 13.67
C PRO A 183 -12.79 17.80 13.80
N LYS A 184 -13.12 18.69 14.75
CA LYS A 184 -14.46 19.29 14.76
C LYS A 184 -14.64 20.07 13.46
N LEU A 185 -15.71 19.76 12.77
CA LEU A 185 -16.18 20.46 11.59
C LEU A 185 -17.13 21.55 12.10
N ASN A 186 -16.92 22.79 11.67
CA ASN A 186 -17.79 23.91 11.99
C ASN A 186 -18.87 24.06 10.93
#